data_AF-A0A661GMN2-F1
#
_entry.id   AF-A0A661GMN2-F1
#
_cell.length_a   1.000
_cell.length_b   1.000
_cell.length_c   1.000
_cell.angle_alpha   90.00
_cell.angle_beta   90.00
_cell.angle_gamma   90.00
#
_symmetry.space_group_name_H-M   'P 1'
#
loop_
_entity.id
_entity.type
_entity.pdbx_description
1 polymer ?
#
loop_
_entity_poly.entity_id
_entity_poly.type
_entity_poly.pdbx_seq_one_letter_code
_entity_poly.pdbx_strand_id
1 'polypeptide(L)'
;MTATALRDPTAETAEVNRPRKPPPQSLDDKTVALLDIGKMRGDEFVDRMEQLFAARGIATKRYKKPTNTRTAPVEIIQDIVSDVDIVVIALSDCGSCTSCSTHDLNDLDQLGIPGVNVLTEEFRHAFEQQCSKIGFGGASVYTPHPMQNRTTEQLHEFADSVFEEIVAAITSTNE
;
A
#
# COMPACT_ATOMS: atom_id res chain seq x y z
N MET A 1 -21.87 -45.25 -30.82
CA MET A 1 -21.07 -44.63 -29.74
C MET A 1 -20.00 -43.79 -30.41
N THR A 2 -20.16 -42.48 -30.38
CA THR A 2 -19.19 -41.53 -30.94
C THR A 2 -19.12 -40.37 -29.96
N ALA A 3 -17.91 -40.15 -29.44
CA ALA A 3 -17.62 -39.37 -28.25
C ALA A 3 -18.07 -37.91 -28.38
N THR A 4 -18.84 -37.43 -27.42
CA THR A 4 -19.07 -36.01 -27.19
C THR A 4 -17.74 -35.40 -26.75
N ALA A 5 -17.12 -34.62 -27.62
CA ALA A 5 -15.98 -33.78 -27.26
C ALA A 5 -16.48 -32.69 -26.30
N LEU A 6 -16.33 -32.95 -25.00
CA LEU A 6 -16.51 -31.96 -23.93
C LEU A 6 -15.47 -30.86 -24.17
N ARG A 7 -15.91 -29.69 -24.60
CA ARG A 7 -15.07 -28.49 -24.63
C ARG A 7 -14.91 -28.03 -23.19
N ASP A 8 -13.74 -28.28 -22.63
CA ASP A 8 -13.27 -27.61 -21.43
C ASP A 8 -13.13 -26.10 -21.74
N PRO A 9 -13.90 -25.20 -21.11
CA PRO A 9 -13.73 -23.76 -21.29
C PRO A 9 -12.56 -23.20 -20.46
N THR A 10 -11.81 -24.02 -19.74
CA THR A 10 -10.83 -23.56 -18.75
C THR A 10 -9.42 -23.59 -19.31
N ALA A 11 -9.22 -22.96 -20.46
CA ALA A 11 -7.88 -22.65 -20.95
C ALA A 11 -7.71 -21.13 -20.95
N GLU A 12 -6.70 -20.68 -20.21
CA GLU A 12 -6.04 -19.38 -20.32
C GLU A 12 -6.69 -18.18 -19.62
N THR A 13 -6.28 -17.99 -18.36
CA THR A 13 -5.58 -16.75 -18.01
C THR A 13 -4.67 -17.11 -16.84
N ALA A 14 -3.43 -17.50 -17.15
CA ALA A 14 -2.39 -17.25 -16.17
C ALA A 14 -2.43 -15.72 -15.97
N GLU A 15 -2.94 -15.27 -14.83
CA GLU A 15 -2.95 -13.85 -14.48
C GLU A 15 -1.51 -13.38 -14.67
N VAL A 16 -1.28 -12.56 -15.70
CA VAL A 16 0.04 -12.02 -15.99
C VAL A 16 0.33 -11.10 -14.81
N ASN A 17 1.09 -11.60 -13.84
CA ASN A 17 1.44 -10.86 -12.66
C ASN A 17 2.34 -9.69 -13.09
N ARG A 18 1.76 -8.50 -13.16
CA ARG A 18 2.45 -7.29 -13.57
C ARG A 18 3.37 -6.86 -12.44
N PRO A 19 4.70 -6.77 -12.67
CA PRO A 19 5.59 -6.24 -11.65
C PRO A 19 5.17 -4.82 -11.27
N ARG A 20 5.23 -4.48 -9.98
CA ARG A 20 5.06 -3.10 -9.53
C ARG A 20 6.09 -2.19 -10.19
N LYS A 21 5.79 -0.91 -10.28
CA LYS A 21 6.74 0.09 -10.75
C LYS A 21 7.94 0.15 -9.79
N PRO A 22 9.18 0.17 -10.31
CA PRO A 22 10.35 0.29 -9.46
C PRO A 22 10.34 1.64 -8.73
N PRO A 23 10.65 1.66 -7.43
CA PRO A 23 10.83 2.90 -6.69
C PRO A 23 12.08 3.68 -7.17
N PRO A 24 12.15 5.00 -6.92
CA PRO A 24 13.34 5.80 -7.25
C PRO A 24 14.57 5.33 -6.46
N GLN A 25 15.77 5.63 -6.94
CA GLN A 25 17.03 5.25 -6.27
C GLN A 25 17.27 6.01 -4.96
N SER A 26 16.70 7.21 -4.85
CA SER A 26 16.74 8.05 -3.65
C SER A 26 15.41 8.79 -3.49
N LEU A 27 15.15 9.23 -2.25
CA LEU A 27 14.04 10.12 -1.90
C LEU A 27 14.47 11.60 -1.85
N ASP A 28 15.71 11.91 -2.22
CA ASP A 28 16.18 13.28 -2.34
C ASP A 28 15.35 14.05 -3.37
N ASP A 29 14.89 15.25 -3.00
CA ASP A 29 13.98 16.09 -3.80
C ASP A 29 12.66 15.40 -4.22
N LYS A 30 12.28 14.30 -3.54
CA LYS A 30 11.01 13.60 -3.75
C LYS A 30 9.97 13.96 -2.71
N THR A 31 8.71 13.97 -3.13
CA THR A 31 7.57 14.11 -2.23
C THR A 31 6.88 12.78 -2.04
N VAL A 32 6.72 12.37 -0.77
CA VAL A 32 6.04 11.13 -0.37
C VAL A 32 4.59 11.43 0.02
N ALA A 33 3.62 10.81 -0.64
CA ALA A 33 2.24 10.80 -0.17
C ALA A 33 2.10 9.84 1.01
N LEU A 34 1.51 10.34 2.10
CA LEU A 34 1.04 9.53 3.23
C LEU A 34 -0.48 9.41 3.14
N LEU A 35 -0.96 8.29 2.60
CA LEU A 35 -2.40 8.03 2.41
C LEU A 35 -2.97 7.28 3.62
N ASP A 36 -3.65 8.01 4.51
CA ASP A 36 -4.49 7.44 5.58
C ASP A 36 -5.74 6.80 4.96
N ILE A 37 -5.95 5.50 5.18
CA ILE A 37 -7.11 4.79 4.65
C ILE A 37 -8.43 5.11 5.39
N GLY A 38 -8.42 6.02 6.36
CA GLY A 38 -9.61 6.47 7.08
C GLY A 38 -10.01 5.52 8.20
N LYS A 39 -9.06 4.77 8.76
CA LYS A 39 -9.30 3.91 9.91
C LYS A 39 -9.19 4.71 11.22
N MET A 40 -10.01 4.35 12.21
CA MET A 40 -9.85 4.85 13.58
C MET A 40 -8.40 4.68 14.04
N ARG A 41 -7.77 5.80 14.43
CA ARG A 41 -6.40 5.91 14.94
C ARG A 41 -5.29 5.59 13.92
N GLY A 42 -5.64 5.46 12.65
CA GLY A 42 -4.66 5.39 11.56
C GLY A 42 -3.91 6.72 11.38
N ASP A 43 -4.56 7.83 11.72
CA ASP A 43 -3.98 9.17 11.75
C ASP A 43 -2.80 9.26 12.73
N GLU A 44 -2.90 8.68 13.94
CA GLU A 44 -1.79 8.67 14.92
C GLU A 44 -0.54 7.94 14.36
N PHE A 45 -0.73 6.82 13.66
CA PHE A 45 0.38 6.13 12.98
C PHE A 45 0.98 7.00 11.87
N VAL A 46 0.13 7.63 11.06
CA VAL A 46 0.58 8.49 9.96
C VAL A 46 1.24 9.79 10.46
N ASP A 47 0.79 10.34 11.59
CA ASP A 47 1.43 11.50 12.24
C ASP A 47 2.88 11.17 12.60
N ARG A 48 3.10 9.96 13.15
CA ARG A 48 4.45 9.51 13.46
C ARG A 48 5.30 9.30 12.21
N MET A 49 4.73 8.69 11.17
CA MET A 49 5.43 8.53 9.88
C MET A 49 5.87 9.87 9.29
N GLU A 50 5.01 10.89 9.33
CA GLU A 50 5.34 12.24 8.87
C GLU A 50 6.53 12.83 9.65
N GLN A 51 6.54 12.69 10.98
CA GLN A 51 7.68 13.12 11.80
C GLN A 51 8.99 12.42 11.43
N LEU A 52 8.93 11.11 11.18
CA LEU A 52 10.10 10.31 10.82
C LEU A 52 10.65 10.68 9.44
N PHE A 53 9.78 10.92 8.45
CA PHE A 53 10.20 11.43 7.14
C PHE A 53 10.79 12.85 7.25
N ALA A 54 10.14 13.74 8.02
CA ALA A 54 10.62 15.09 8.24
C ALA A 54 11.99 15.11 8.94
N ALA A 55 12.23 14.20 9.89
CA ALA A 55 13.54 14.03 10.54
C ALA A 55 14.65 13.63 9.56
N ARG A 56 14.31 13.06 8.41
CA ARG A 56 15.22 12.77 7.29
C ARG A 56 15.30 13.88 6.25
N GLY A 57 14.54 14.96 6.40
CA GLY A 57 14.43 16.03 5.41
C GLY A 57 13.65 15.63 4.14
N ILE A 58 12.86 14.56 4.20
CA ILE A 58 12.03 14.09 3.08
C ILE A 58 10.68 14.81 3.13
N ALA A 59 10.24 15.37 2.00
CA ALA A 59 8.97 16.08 1.91
C ALA A 59 7.79 15.09 1.92
N THR A 60 6.74 15.41 2.67
CA THR A 60 5.50 14.62 2.72
C THR A 60 4.27 15.44 2.38
N LYS A 61 3.26 14.79 1.80
CA LYS A 61 1.89 15.33 1.68
C LYS A 61 0.89 14.31 2.22
N ARG A 62 -0.07 14.77 3.01
CA ARG A 62 -1.07 13.89 3.63
C ARG A 62 -2.36 13.84 2.83
N TYR A 63 -2.86 12.63 2.68
CA TYR A 63 -4.14 12.34 2.06
C TYR A 63 -4.93 11.44 3.00
N LYS A 64 -6.26 11.58 3.00
CA LYS A 64 -7.11 10.74 3.85
C LYS A 64 -8.35 10.31 3.10
N LYS A 65 -8.55 9.00 3.03
CA LYS A 65 -9.79 8.42 2.50
C LYS A 65 -10.95 8.73 3.46
N PRO A 66 -12.16 8.98 2.92
CA PRO A 66 -13.34 9.19 3.76
C PRO A 66 -13.78 7.93 4.50
N THR A 67 -13.35 6.74 4.03
CA THR A 67 -13.66 5.46 4.65
C THR A 67 -12.65 4.38 4.24
N ASN A 68 -12.43 3.40 5.12
CA ASN A 68 -11.57 2.25 4.88
C ASN A 68 -12.26 1.09 4.14
N THR A 69 -13.56 1.21 3.83
CA THR A 69 -14.36 0.14 3.20
C THR A 69 -14.53 0.30 1.69
N ARG A 70 -13.95 1.35 1.11
CA ARG A 70 -13.98 1.65 -0.33
C ARG A 70 -12.60 2.10 -0.78
N THR A 71 -12.32 2.02 -2.08
CA THR A 71 -11.11 2.60 -2.69
C THR A 71 -11.10 4.12 -2.52
N ALA A 72 -9.92 4.72 -2.68
CA ALA A 72 -9.76 6.17 -2.64
C ALA A 72 -10.64 6.83 -3.71
N PRO A 73 -11.36 7.92 -3.37
CA PRO A 73 -12.02 8.75 -4.36
C PRO A 73 -11.07 9.17 -5.48
N VAL A 74 -11.60 9.27 -6.70
CA VAL A 74 -10.84 9.67 -7.90
C VAL A 74 -10.11 10.99 -7.68
N GLU A 75 -10.73 11.95 -6.98
CA GLU A 75 -10.13 13.24 -6.63
C GLU A 75 -8.82 13.06 -5.83
N ILE A 76 -8.82 12.20 -4.81
CA ILE A 76 -7.62 11.91 -4.02
C ILE A 76 -6.54 11.24 -4.87
N ILE A 77 -6.92 10.29 -5.74
CA ILE A 77 -5.98 9.64 -6.65
C ILE A 77 -5.35 10.66 -7.61
N GLN A 78 -6.15 11.56 -8.17
CA GLN A 78 -5.69 12.61 -9.07
C GLN A 78 -4.75 13.59 -8.37
N ASP A 79 -5.09 14.00 -7.15
CA ASP A 79 -4.23 14.88 -6.36
C ASP A 79 -2.89 14.20 -6.07
N ILE A 80 -2.88 12.93 -5.66
CA ILE A 80 -1.64 12.17 -5.43
C ILE A 80 -0.79 12.12 -6.71
N VAL A 81 -1.38 11.76 -7.85
CA VAL A 81 -0.65 11.65 -9.12
C VAL A 81 -0.08 12.99 -9.60
N SER A 82 -0.75 14.11 -9.29
CA SER A 82 -0.30 15.46 -9.63
C SER A 82 0.88 15.92 -8.78
N ASP A 83 0.88 15.55 -7.50
CA ASP A 83 1.59 16.32 -6.48
C ASP A 83 2.76 15.59 -5.83
N VAL A 84 2.86 14.28 -6.02
CA VAL A 84 3.85 13.44 -5.34
C VAL A 84 4.55 12.47 -6.29
N ASP A 85 5.66 11.91 -5.84
CA ASP A 85 6.47 10.98 -6.63
C ASP A 85 6.26 9.51 -6.20
N ILE A 86 5.83 9.29 -4.96
CA ILE A 86 5.74 7.98 -4.32
C ILE A 86 4.67 7.98 -3.24
N VAL A 87 4.04 6.82 -2.98
CA VAL A 87 2.97 6.69 -1.98
C VAL A 87 3.28 5.63 -0.91
N VAL A 88 2.96 5.97 0.33
CA VAL A 88 2.84 5.05 1.46
C VAL A 88 1.37 5.03 1.88
N ILE A 89 0.72 3.88 1.73
CA ILE A 89 -0.69 3.69 2.12
C ILE A 89 -0.73 3.05 3.50
N ALA A 90 -1.40 3.68 4.46
CA ALA A 90 -1.46 3.18 5.84
C ALA A 90 -2.85 3.45 6.45
N LEU A 91 -3.41 2.61 7.32
CA LEU A 91 -2.92 1.32 7.76
C LEU A 91 -4.06 0.30 7.71
N SER A 92 -3.81 -0.82 7.05
CA SER A 92 -4.77 -1.92 6.91
C SER A 92 -4.62 -2.99 7.99
N ASP A 93 -5.70 -3.35 8.67
CA ASP A 93 -5.71 -4.39 9.73
C ASP A 93 -6.99 -5.24 9.71
N CYS A 94 -7.72 -5.23 8.60
CA CYS A 94 -8.88 -6.09 8.36
C CYS A 94 -8.94 -6.50 6.88
N GLY A 95 -9.72 -7.53 6.57
CA GLY A 95 -9.78 -8.09 5.21
C GLY A 95 -10.33 -7.09 4.17
N SER A 96 -11.38 -6.34 4.51
CA SER A 96 -11.99 -5.39 3.56
C SER A 96 -11.07 -4.21 3.25
N CYS A 97 -10.41 -3.64 4.26
CA CYS A 97 -9.50 -2.52 4.04
C CYS A 97 -8.21 -2.95 3.33
N THR A 98 -7.75 -4.18 3.57
CA THR A 98 -6.65 -4.80 2.82
C THR A 98 -6.99 -4.86 1.33
N SER A 99 -8.20 -5.32 0.98
CA SER A 99 -8.63 -5.36 -0.42
C SER A 99 -8.67 -3.97 -1.05
N CYS A 100 -9.35 -2.99 -0.41
CA CYS A 100 -9.48 -1.64 -0.97
C CYS A 100 -8.13 -0.93 -1.10
N SER A 101 -7.26 -1.01 -0.10
CA SER A 101 -5.93 -0.37 -0.17
C SER A 101 -4.99 -1.03 -1.19
N THR A 102 -5.14 -2.33 -1.43
CA THR A 102 -4.38 -3.03 -2.48
C THR A 102 -4.82 -2.58 -3.87
N HIS A 103 -6.12 -2.33 -4.07
CA HIS A 103 -6.63 -1.71 -5.29
C HIS A 103 -6.10 -0.27 -5.45
N ASP A 104 -6.13 0.53 -4.39
CA ASP A 104 -5.57 1.90 -4.41
C ASP A 104 -4.08 1.89 -4.82
N LEU A 105 -3.30 0.95 -4.26
CA LEU A 105 -1.89 0.79 -4.61
C LEU A 105 -1.71 0.41 -6.09
N ASN A 106 -2.49 -0.54 -6.59
CA ASN A 106 -2.43 -0.92 -8.01
C ASN A 106 -2.81 0.24 -8.93
N ASP A 107 -3.86 0.99 -8.60
CA ASP A 107 -4.34 2.10 -9.43
C ASP A 107 -3.31 3.23 -9.50
N LEU A 108 -2.71 3.60 -8.37
CA LEU A 108 -1.62 4.58 -8.31
C LEU A 108 -0.38 4.10 -9.09
N ASP A 109 -0.04 2.82 -8.96
CA ASP A 109 1.10 2.22 -9.65
C ASP A 109 0.90 2.21 -11.18
N GLN A 110 -0.31 1.91 -11.66
CA GLN A 110 -0.69 2.02 -13.08
C GLN A 110 -0.64 3.47 -13.59
N LEU A 111 -0.94 4.44 -12.73
CA LEU A 111 -0.80 5.87 -13.00
C LEU A 111 0.64 6.38 -12.82
N GLY A 112 1.57 5.49 -12.51
CA GLY A 112 2.99 5.77 -12.50
C GLY A 112 3.55 6.22 -11.15
N ILE A 113 2.77 6.15 -10.07
CA ILE A 113 3.20 6.43 -8.70
C ILE A 113 3.56 5.10 -8.02
N PRO A 114 4.85 4.71 -7.93
CA PRO A 114 5.25 3.55 -7.15
C PRO A 114 4.89 3.75 -5.68
N GLY A 115 4.80 2.66 -4.92
CA GLY A 115 4.50 2.78 -3.49
C GLY A 115 4.52 1.47 -2.73
N VAL A 116 4.10 1.57 -1.47
CA VAL A 116 4.01 0.45 -0.53
C VAL A 116 2.74 0.56 0.30
N ASN A 117 2.15 -0.59 0.63
CA ASN A 117 1.01 -0.68 1.55
C ASN A 117 1.51 -1.15 2.93
N VAL A 118 1.11 -0.46 3.99
CA VAL A 118 1.42 -0.86 5.37
C VAL A 118 0.21 -1.58 5.93
N LEU A 119 0.42 -2.83 6.37
CA LEU A 119 -0.62 -3.68 6.94
C LEU A 119 -0.18 -4.25 8.28
N THR A 120 -1.12 -4.69 9.12
CA THR A 120 -0.73 -5.52 10.26
C THR A 120 -0.38 -6.94 9.80
N GLU A 121 0.56 -7.58 10.48
CA GLU A 121 1.12 -8.91 10.14
C GLU A 121 0.09 -10.01 9.81
N GLU A 122 -1.05 -10.05 10.51
CA GLU A 122 -2.15 -11.01 10.28
C GLU A 122 -2.74 -10.95 8.86
N PHE A 123 -2.56 -9.85 8.13
CA PHE A 123 -3.13 -9.65 6.79
C PHE A 123 -2.12 -9.82 5.65
N ARG A 124 -0.94 -10.40 5.94
CA ARG A 124 0.03 -10.77 4.90
C ARG A 124 -0.58 -11.62 3.81
N HIS A 125 -1.22 -12.72 4.20
CA HIS A 125 -1.81 -13.63 3.24
C HIS A 125 -2.98 -12.99 2.47
N ALA A 126 -3.78 -12.15 3.14
CA ALA A 126 -4.87 -11.43 2.48
C ALA A 126 -4.36 -10.46 1.41
N PHE A 127 -3.25 -9.77 1.67
CA PHE A 127 -2.60 -8.90 0.68
C PHE A 127 -2.08 -9.71 -0.52
N GLU A 128 -1.35 -10.80 -0.27
CA GLU A 128 -0.81 -11.68 -1.33
C GLU A 128 -1.92 -12.26 -2.22
N GLN A 129 -3.01 -12.75 -1.61
CA GLN A 129 -4.17 -13.27 -2.35
C GLN A 129 -4.81 -12.18 -3.21
N GLN A 130 -4.95 -10.96 -2.67
CA GLN A 130 -5.52 -9.84 -3.40
C GLN A 130 -4.63 -9.44 -4.58
N CYS A 131 -3.32 -9.33 -4.36
CA CYS A 131 -2.32 -9.07 -5.39
C CYS A 131 -2.36 -10.11 -6.51
N SER A 132 -2.40 -11.40 -6.16
CA SER A 132 -2.54 -12.48 -7.16
C SER A 132 -3.78 -12.28 -8.00
N LYS A 133 -4.94 -12.15 -7.35
CA LYS A 133 -6.26 -12.02 -8.00
C LYS A 133 -6.40 -10.82 -8.94
N ILE A 134 -5.63 -9.76 -8.72
CA ILE A 134 -5.65 -8.57 -9.60
C ILE A 134 -4.43 -8.52 -10.53
N GLY A 135 -3.56 -9.53 -10.51
CA GLY A 135 -2.35 -9.62 -11.32
C GLY A 135 -1.34 -8.51 -11.01
N PHE A 136 -1.12 -8.18 -9.74
CA PHE A 136 -0.25 -7.07 -9.31
C PHE A 136 0.84 -7.50 -8.34
N GLY A 137 2.11 -7.26 -8.69
CA GLY A 137 3.29 -7.52 -7.87
C GLY A 137 3.56 -6.45 -6.82
N GLY A 138 2.51 -5.85 -6.23
CA GLY A 138 2.61 -4.78 -5.24
C GLY A 138 3.52 -5.12 -4.06
N ALA A 139 3.96 -4.10 -3.31
CA ALA A 139 4.73 -4.32 -2.09
C ALA A 139 3.97 -3.94 -0.83
N SER A 140 4.38 -4.58 0.25
CA SER A 140 3.81 -4.41 1.56
C SER A 140 4.88 -4.42 2.64
N VAL A 141 4.59 -3.71 3.74
CA VAL A 141 5.35 -3.74 5.00
C VAL A 141 4.39 -4.07 6.13
N TYR A 142 4.89 -4.77 7.15
CA TYR A 142 4.05 -5.36 8.19
C TYR A 142 4.38 -4.85 9.58
N THR A 143 3.36 -4.34 10.28
CA THR A 143 3.45 -3.89 11.67
C THR A 143 2.68 -4.85 12.61
N PRO A 144 2.89 -4.84 13.94
CA PRO A 144 2.21 -5.78 14.83
C PRO A 144 0.68 -5.62 14.86
N HIS A 145 -0.03 -6.71 15.15
CA HIS A 145 -1.50 -6.73 15.31
C HIS A 145 -1.94 -6.81 16.80
N PRO A 146 -3.17 -6.39 17.19
CA PRO A 146 -4.05 -5.43 16.54
C PRO A 146 -3.66 -3.97 16.86
N MET A 147 -4.20 -3.03 16.07
CA MET A 147 -3.97 -1.58 16.27
C MET A 147 -4.98 -0.94 17.23
N GLN A 148 -6.23 -1.43 17.24
CA GLN A 148 -7.36 -0.75 17.86
C GLN A 148 -7.18 -0.51 19.38
N ASN A 149 -6.59 -1.47 20.09
CA ASN A 149 -6.48 -1.46 21.55
C ASN A 149 -5.14 -0.92 22.06
N ARG A 150 -4.31 -0.30 21.20
CA ARG A 150 -2.99 0.20 21.56
C ARG A 150 -3.05 1.59 22.19
N THR A 151 -2.01 2.07 22.86
CA THR A 151 -1.87 3.49 23.19
C THR A 151 -1.29 4.27 22.01
N THR A 152 -1.35 5.60 22.01
CA THR A 152 -0.67 6.42 20.99
C THR A 152 0.83 6.14 20.96
N GLU A 153 1.45 6.01 22.13
CA GLU A 153 2.86 5.64 22.27
C GLU A 153 3.17 4.30 21.59
N GLN A 154 2.35 3.28 21.82
CA GLN A 154 2.50 1.99 21.14
C GLN A 154 2.29 2.08 19.62
N LEU A 155 1.37 2.90 19.14
CA LEU A 155 1.20 3.13 17.70
C LEU A 155 2.42 3.85 17.09
N HIS A 156 3.05 4.75 17.84
CA HIS A 156 4.29 5.40 17.43
C HIS A 156 5.45 4.41 17.42
N GLU A 157 5.58 3.56 18.45
CA GLU A 157 6.58 2.48 18.47
C GLU A 157 6.42 1.53 17.29
N PHE A 158 5.17 1.25 16.90
CA PHE A 158 4.88 0.44 15.72
C PHE A 158 5.37 1.12 14.44
N ALA A 159 5.05 2.41 14.24
CA ALA A 159 5.56 3.19 13.11
C ALA A 159 7.09 3.23 13.09
N ASP A 160 7.72 3.48 14.24
CA ASP A 160 9.18 3.50 14.39
C ASP A 160 9.80 2.15 14.00
N SER A 161 9.18 1.04 14.40
CA SER A 161 9.70 -0.30 14.17
C SER A 161 9.73 -0.71 12.69
N VAL A 162 8.84 -0.15 11.87
CA VAL A 162 8.71 -0.50 10.45
C VAL A 162 9.23 0.59 9.50
N PHE A 163 9.65 1.74 10.02
CA PHE A 163 10.00 2.89 9.21
C PHE A 163 11.14 2.62 8.23
N GLU A 164 12.21 1.93 8.68
CA GLU A 164 13.32 1.57 7.80
C GLU A 164 12.89 0.61 6.68
N GLU A 165 11.99 -0.33 6.99
CA GLU A 165 11.46 -1.27 6.00
C GLU A 165 10.57 -0.55 4.97
N ILE A 166 9.78 0.44 5.43
CA ILE A 166 9.01 1.31 4.53
C ILE A 166 9.94 2.06 3.60
N VAL A 167 10.96 2.74 4.14
CA VAL A 167 11.94 3.49 3.33
C VAL A 167 12.60 2.56 2.30
N ALA A 168 13.06 1.38 2.72
CA ALA A 168 13.66 0.39 1.82
C ALA A 168 12.68 -0.08 0.73
N ALA A 169 11.39 -0.25 1.03
CA ALA A 169 10.38 -0.65 0.06
C ALA A 169 10.02 0.46 -0.97
N ILE A 170 10.35 1.71 -0.66
CA ILE A 170 10.11 2.88 -1.51
C ILE A 170 11.40 3.49 -2.08
N THR A 171 12.54 2.82 -1.92
CA THR A 171 13.82 3.17 -2.57
C THR A 171 14.40 1.95 -3.27
N SER A 172 14.87 2.09 -4.50
CA SER A 172 15.62 1.01 -5.15
C SER A 172 17.07 0.99 -4.68
N THR A 173 17.57 -0.18 -4.30
CA THR A 173 19.01 -0.41 -4.15
C THR A 173 19.64 -0.58 -5.52
N ASN A 174 20.72 0.14 -5.80
CA ASN A 174 21.57 -0.11 -6.95
C ASN A 174 22.15 -1.53 -6.84
N GLU A 175 21.89 -2.39 -7.83
CA GLU A 175 22.75 -3.54 -8.14
C GLU A 175 23.97 -3.10 -8.95
#